data_AF-A0A1W9TQ19-F1
#
_entry.id   AF-A0A1W9TQ19-F1
#
_cell.length_a   1.000
_cell.length_b   1.000
_cell.length_c   1.000
_cell.angle_alpha   90.00
_cell.angle_beta   90.00
_cell.angle_gamma   90.00
#
_symmetry.space_group_name_H-M   'P 1'
#
loop_
_entity.id
_entity.type
_entity.pdbx_description
1 polymer ?
#
loop_
_entity_poly.entity_id
_entity_poly.type
_entity_poly.pdbx_seq_one_letter_code
_entity_poly.pdbx_strand_id
1 'polypeptide(L)'
;MELYMEKKITLVLASRNKGKTAEIKELLKEYPVNAVPTGPALTYEGRCEGVLTEEPTGKNGFGYDPYFYYPKLNKTFAQLSREEKSSVSHRGKALKGLIDEFDKVTIWINQNMPKIEKFECA
;
A
#
# COMPACT_ATOMS: atom_id res chain seq x y z
N MET A 1 29.58 -7.28 -24.79
CA MET A 1 28.22 -6.70 -24.79
C MET A 1 27.34 -7.69 -24.09
N GLU A 2 27.44 -7.72 -22.76
CA GLU A 2 26.82 -8.73 -21.91
C GLU A 2 25.49 -8.16 -21.45
N LEU A 3 24.41 -8.89 -21.70
CA LEU A 3 23.04 -8.51 -21.38
C LEU A 3 22.97 -8.18 -19.88
N TYR A 4 22.78 -6.90 -19.56
CA TYR A 4 22.25 -6.49 -18.26
C TYR A 4 20.90 -7.19 -18.10
N MET A 5 20.91 -8.35 -17.44
CA MET A 5 19.70 -9.00 -16.95
C MET A 5 18.97 -7.95 -16.12
N GLU A 6 17.83 -7.46 -16.62
CA GLU A 6 16.98 -6.52 -15.91
C GLU A 6 16.78 -7.03 -14.48
N LYS A 7 17.39 -6.35 -13.53
CA LYS A 7 17.39 -6.74 -12.13
C LYS A 7 15.96 -6.57 -11.62
N LYS A 8 15.17 -7.65 -11.63
CA LYS A 8 13.78 -7.64 -11.18
C LYS A 8 13.72 -7.36 -9.68
N ILE A 9 13.29 -6.15 -9.30
CA ILE A 9 13.05 -5.76 -7.92
C ILE A 9 11.68 -6.31 -7.52
N THR A 10 11.65 -7.23 -6.54
CA THR A 10 10.39 -7.78 -6.02
C THR A 10 9.91 -6.93 -4.86
N LEU A 11 8.90 -6.09 -5.08
CA LEU A 11 8.20 -5.37 -4.02
C LEU A 11 7.19 -6.32 -3.34
N VAL A 12 7.23 -6.46 -2.01
CA VAL A 12 6.27 -7.27 -1.26
C VAL A 12 5.31 -6.34 -0.54
N LEU A 13 4.03 -6.36 -0.94
CA LEU A 13 2.96 -5.62 -0.26
C LEU A 13 2.00 -6.59 0.43
N ALA A 14 2.00 -6.56 1.76
CA ALA A 14 1.09 -7.38 2.56
C ALA A 14 -0.20 -6.61 2.89
N SER A 15 -1.35 -7.16 2.50
CA SER A 15 -2.67 -6.68 2.91
C SER A 15 -3.57 -7.86 3.23
N ARG A 16 -4.19 -7.86 4.42
CA ARG A 16 -5.22 -8.85 4.81
C ARG A 16 -6.63 -8.51 4.30
N ASN A 17 -6.80 -7.36 3.63
CA ASN A 17 -8.09 -6.92 3.11
C ASN A 17 -8.24 -7.37 1.64
N LYS A 18 -9.15 -8.32 1.38
CA LYS A 18 -9.42 -8.88 0.04
C LYS A 18 -9.70 -7.80 -1.02
N GLY A 19 -10.45 -6.75 -0.67
CA GLY A 19 -10.76 -5.65 -1.59
C GLY A 19 -9.54 -4.83 -2.01
N LYS A 20 -8.46 -4.88 -1.22
CA LYS A 20 -7.25 -4.08 -1.45
C LYS A 20 -6.15 -4.84 -2.16
N THR A 21 -6.22 -6.17 -2.16
CA THR A 21 -5.35 -6.99 -2.98
C THR A 21 -5.54 -6.68 -4.47
N ALA A 22 -6.79 -6.42 -4.90
CA ALA A 22 -7.08 -6.03 -6.28
C ALA A 22 -6.54 -4.62 -6.60
N GLU A 23 -6.76 -3.64 -5.72
CA GLU A 23 -6.26 -2.27 -5.86
C GLU A 23 -4.72 -2.22 -5.93
N ILE A 24 -4.04 -2.98 -5.06
CA ILE A 24 -2.58 -3.08 -5.06
C ILE A 24 -2.06 -3.70 -6.35
N LYS A 25 -2.72 -4.77 -6.85
CA LYS A 25 -2.35 -5.40 -8.13
C LYS A 25 -2.52 -4.45 -9.31
N GLU A 26 -3.60 -3.67 -9.34
CA GLU A 26 -3.85 -2.69 -10.40
C GLU A 26 -2.82 -1.56 -10.37
N LEU A 27 -2.51 -1.00 -9.19
CA LEU A 27 -1.51 0.05 -9.02
C LEU A 27 -0.10 -0.39 -9.45
N LEU A 28 0.20 -1.68 -9.32
CA LEU A 28 1.51 -2.25 -9.60
C LEU A 28 1.55 -3.09 -10.87
N LYS A 29 0.54 -3.00 -11.74
CA LYS A 29 0.45 -3.83 -12.95
C LYS A 29 1.65 -3.68 -13.91
N GLU A 30 2.31 -2.53 -13.86
CA GLU A 30 3.50 -2.23 -14.68
C GLU A 30 4.82 -2.67 -14.01
N TYR A 31 4.76 -3.19 -12.79
CA TYR A 31 5.92 -3.62 -12.01
C TYR A 31 5.92 -5.15 -11.85
N PRO A 32 7.10 -5.82 -11.89
CA PRO A 32 7.22 -7.27 -11.73
C PRO A 32 7.06 -7.70 -10.27
N VAL A 33 5.83 -7.61 -9.74
CA VAL A 33 5.50 -7.79 -8.32
C VAL A 33 4.93 -9.19 -8.07
N ASN A 34 5.51 -9.91 -7.11
CA ASN A 34 5.05 -11.22 -6.67
C ASN A 34 4.50 -11.15 -5.23
N ALA A 35 3.34 -11.76 -4.99
CA ALA A 35 2.81 -11.94 -3.64
C ALA A 35 3.38 -13.23 -3.04
N VAL A 36 4.10 -13.12 -1.93
CA VAL A 36 4.66 -14.27 -1.18
C VAL A 36 3.92 -14.43 0.16
N PRO A 37 3.70 -15.67 0.63
CA PRO A 37 2.97 -15.91 1.88
C PRO A 37 3.78 -15.54 3.13
N THR A 38 5.11 -15.52 3.03
CA THR A 38 6.05 -15.23 4.11
C THR A 38 7.29 -14.51 3.56
N GLY A 39 8.01 -13.78 4.41
CA GLY A 39 9.22 -13.06 4.05
C GLY A 39 9.49 -11.86 4.96
N PRO A 40 10.69 -11.27 4.90
CA PRO A 40 10.98 -10.04 5.60
C PRO A 40 10.09 -8.92 5.05
N ALA A 41 9.61 -8.04 5.93
CA ALA A 41 8.69 -6.96 5.59
C ALA A 41 9.27 -5.60 5.96
N LEU A 42 9.21 -4.66 5.02
CA LEU A 42 9.43 -3.25 5.29
C LEU A 42 8.06 -2.59 5.52
N THR A 43 7.88 -1.96 6.68
CA THR A 43 6.60 -1.39 7.09
C THR A 43 6.61 0.12 7.01
N TYR A 44 5.60 0.69 6.35
CA TYR A 44 5.28 2.12 6.39
C TYR A 44 3.99 2.33 7.15
N GLU A 45 4.01 3.31 8.05
CA GLU A 45 2.84 3.74 8.78
C GLU A 45 2.43 5.13 8.32
N GLY A 46 1.13 5.36 8.26
CA GLY A 46 0.57 6.70 8.11
C GLY A 46 -0.43 6.94 9.22
N ARG A 47 -0.55 8.19 9.65
CA ARG A 47 -1.52 8.59 10.66
C ARG A 47 -2.49 9.61 10.08
N CYS A 48 -3.76 9.45 10.41
CA CYS A 48 -4.78 10.43 10.07
C CYS A 48 -5.59 10.72 11.32
N GLU A 49 -5.53 11.97 11.76
CA GLU A 49 -6.26 12.45 12.92
C GLU A 49 -7.60 13.02 12.48
N GLY A 50 -8.63 12.74 13.27
CA GLY A 50 -10.00 13.14 13.03
C GLY A 50 -10.80 13.01 14.33
N VAL A 51 -12.10 13.23 14.22
CA VAL A 51 -13.05 13.21 15.34
C VAL A 51 -14.12 12.17 15.05
N LEU A 52 -14.57 11.45 16.08
CA LEU A 52 -15.73 10.56 15.94
C LEU A 52 -17.02 11.35 16.15
N THR A 53 -17.96 11.24 15.22
CA THR A 53 -19.31 11.80 15.35
C THR A 53 -20.24 10.80 16.02
N GLU A 54 -21.34 11.29 16.59
CA GLU A 54 -22.38 10.42 17.19
C GLU A 54 -23.27 9.78 16.12
N GLU A 55 -23.58 10.53 15.06
CA GLU A 55 -24.42 10.07 13.95
C GLU A 55 -23.58 9.79 12.69
N PRO A 56 -23.89 8.71 11.93
CA PRO A 56 -23.18 8.39 10.70
C PRO A 56 -23.61 9.33 9.56
N THR A 57 -22.65 9.83 8.78
CA THR A 57 -22.93 10.63 7.58
C THR A 57 -22.11 10.12 6.39
N GLY A 58 -22.71 10.05 5.20
CA GLY A 58 -22.05 9.59 3.96
C GLY A 58 -22.35 8.12 3.62
N LYS A 59 -21.97 7.70 2.41
CA LYS A 59 -22.29 6.36 1.86
C LYS A 59 -21.07 5.62 1.29
N ASN A 60 -19.94 6.29 1.14
CA ASN A 60 -18.73 5.72 0.59
C ASN A 60 -17.90 5.02 1.67
N GLY A 61 -16.88 4.27 1.24
CA GLY A 61 -15.92 3.69 2.17
C GLY A 61 -16.41 2.40 2.84
N PHE A 62 -15.90 2.13 4.05
CA PHE A 62 -16.13 0.90 4.80
C PHE A 62 -15.88 1.13 6.31
N GLY A 63 -16.46 0.26 7.15
CA GLY A 63 -16.23 0.31 8.60
C GLY A 63 -16.72 1.62 9.22
N TYR A 64 -15.86 2.28 10.01
CA TYR A 64 -16.20 3.50 10.76
C TYR A 64 -16.11 4.79 9.95
N ASP A 65 -15.88 4.72 8.63
CA ASP A 65 -15.81 5.91 7.78
C ASP A 65 -17.01 6.88 7.92
N PRO A 66 -18.26 6.41 8.11
CA PRO A 66 -19.40 7.32 8.32
C PRO A 66 -19.34 8.11 9.63
N TYR A 67 -18.58 7.64 10.62
CA TYR A 67 -18.40 8.28 11.92
C TYR A 67 -17.10 9.09 12.02
N PHE A 68 -16.12 8.82 11.14
CA PHE A 68 -14.82 9.45 11.20
C PHE A 68 -14.82 10.79 10.44
N TYR A 69 -15.01 11.88 11.18
CA TYR A 69 -14.97 13.25 10.66
C TYR A 69 -13.54 13.77 10.52
N TYR A 70 -13.26 14.37 9.37
CA TYR A 70 -11.97 14.96 9.04
C TYR A 70 -12.08 16.49 8.96
N PRO A 71 -11.62 17.22 10.00
CA PRO A 71 -11.84 18.67 10.10
C PRO A 71 -11.30 19.46 8.91
N LYS A 72 -10.17 19.05 8.33
CA LYS A 72 -9.52 19.76 7.22
C LYS A 72 -10.34 19.78 5.93
N LEU A 73 -11.29 18.85 5.75
CA LEU A 73 -12.19 18.80 4.60
C LEU A 73 -13.66 19.00 4.97
N ASN A 74 -13.95 19.24 6.25
CA ASN A 74 -15.31 19.37 6.78
C ASN A 74 -16.27 18.24 6.34
N LYS A 75 -15.77 17.00 6.32
CA LYS A 75 -16.48 15.82 5.82
C LYS A 75 -16.13 14.59 6.66
N THR A 76 -17.07 13.66 6.79
CA THR A 76 -16.73 12.30 7.21
C THR A 76 -16.01 11.57 6.09
N PHE A 77 -15.26 10.52 6.44
CA PHE A 77 -14.57 9.70 5.44
C PHE A 77 -15.53 9.01 4.47
N ALA A 78 -16.78 8.74 4.86
CA ALA A 78 -17.80 8.20 3.98
C ALA A 78 -18.42 9.23 3.04
N GLN A 79 -18.13 10.53 3.23
CA GLN A 79 -18.49 11.59 2.28
C GLN A 79 -17.37 11.90 1.28
N LEU A 80 -16.15 11.42 1.52
CA LEU A 80 -15.03 11.62 0.61
C LEU A 80 -15.20 10.75 -0.64
N SER A 81 -14.80 11.29 -1.79
CA SER A 81 -14.47 10.50 -2.97
C SER A 81 -13.28 9.58 -2.68
N ARG A 82 -13.07 8.58 -3.54
CA ARG A 82 -11.93 7.67 -3.40
C ARG A 82 -10.61 8.43 -3.49
N GLU A 83 -10.54 9.42 -4.38
CA GLU A 83 -9.37 10.24 -4.66
C GLU A 83 -9.05 11.15 -3.47
N GLU A 84 -10.04 11.88 -2.94
CA GLU A 84 -9.88 12.70 -1.73
C GLU A 84 -9.39 11.84 -0.56
N LYS A 85 -10.05 10.70 -0.32
CA LYS A 85 -9.70 9.79 0.77
C LYS A 85 -8.29 9.22 0.61
N SER A 86 -7.89 8.86 -0.61
CA SER A 86 -6.54 8.38 -0.89
C SER A 86 -5.48 9.42 -0.56
N SER A 87 -5.74 10.72 -0.76
CA SER A 87 -4.76 11.76 -0.44
C SER A 87 -4.55 12.02 1.06
N VAL A 88 -5.58 11.80 1.90
CA VAL A 88 -5.53 12.17 3.33
C VAL A 88 -5.50 10.99 4.30
N SER A 89 -5.93 9.81 3.87
CA SER A 89 -6.04 8.64 4.76
C SER A 89 -4.69 8.14 5.26
N HIS A 90 -4.71 7.44 6.40
CA HIS A 90 -3.53 6.78 6.96
C HIS A 90 -2.83 5.87 5.93
N ARG A 91 -3.62 5.18 5.10
CA ARG A 91 -3.09 4.33 4.02
C ARG A 91 -2.44 5.12 2.91
N GLY A 92 -3.10 6.18 2.46
CA GLY A 92 -2.57 7.07 1.44
C GLY A 92 -1.20 7.63 1.81
N LYS A 93 -1.09 8.09 3.06
CA LYS A 93 0.16 8.60 3.63
C LYS A 93 1.24 7.52 3.73
N ALA A 94 0.89 6.31 4.17
CA ALA A 94 1.83 5.19 4.22
C ALA A 94 2.36 4.83 2.81
N LEU A 95 1.46 4.78 1.82
CA LEU A 95 1.83 4.50 0.43
C LEU A 95 2.69 5.61 -0.16
N LYS A 96 2.37 6.88 0.14
CA LYS A 96 3.19 8.01 -0.28
C LYS A 96 4.61 7.92 0.32
N GLY A 97 4.73 7.59 1.61
CA GLY A 97 6.04 7.39 2.24
C GLY A 97 6.85 6.28 1.55
N LEU A 98 6.21 5.18 1.17
CA LEU A 98 6.85 4.11 0.38
C LEU A 98 7.38 4.62 -0.97
N ILE A 99 6.57 5.42 -1.68
CA ILE A 99 6.94 5.99 -2.99
C ILE A 99 8.07 7.02 -2.84
N ASP A 100 7.99 7.91 -1.85
CA ASP A 100 8.99 8.95 -1.60
C ASP A 100 10.36 8.35 -1.24
N GLU A 101 10.39 7.14 -0.67
CA GLU A 101 11.62 6.44 -0.28
C GLU A 101 11.94 5.23 -1.18
N PHE A 102 11.39 5.18 -2.40
CA PHE A 102 11.47 4.00 -3.27
C PHE A 102 12.91 3.50 -3.55
N ASP A 103 13.88 4.41 -3.66
CA ASP A 103 15.30 4.04 -3.82
C ASP A 103 15.84 3.26 -2.61
N LYS A 104 15.49 3.70 -1.39
CA LYS A 104 15.88 3.02 -0.15
C LYS A 104 15.20 1.66 -0.04
N VAL A 105 13.92 1.60 -0.39
CA VAL A 105 13.14 0.35 -0.45
C VAL A 105 13.83 -0.66 -1.37
N THR A 106 14.29 -0.21 -2.55
CA THR A 106 15.01 -1.03 -3.51
C THR A 106 16.32 -1.57 -2.95
N ILE A 107 17.10 -0.74 -2.25
CA ILE A 107 18.34 -1.19 -1.59
C ILE A 107 18.03 -2.24 -0.53
N TRP A 108 17.04 -1.98 0.33
CA TRP A 108 16.64 -2.90 1.40
C TRP A 108 16.18 -4.25 0.85
N ILE A 109 15.35 -4.26 -0.21
CA ILE A 109 14.88 -5.49 -0.87
C ILE A 109 16.07 -6.33 -1.34
N ASN A 110 17.05 -5.70 -2.00
CA ASN A 110 18.23 -6.40 -2.51
C ASN A 110 19.11 -7.01 -1.40
N GLN A 111 19.11 -6.42 -0.20
CA GLN A 111 19.89 -6.90 0.93
C GLN A 111 19.18 -7.98 1.75
N ASN A 112 17.84 -7.94 1.80
CA ASN A 112 17.07 -8.72 2.77
C ASN A 112 16.22 -9.83 2.14
N MET A 113 15.91 -9.78 0.84
CA MET A 113 15.11 -10.83 0.22
C MET A 113 15.95 -12.08 -0.09
N PRO A 114 15.43 -13.30 0.19
CA PRO A 114 16.11 -14.53 -0.16
C PRO A 114 16.31 -14.60 -1.67
N LYS A 115 17.53 -14.98 -2.09
CA LYS A 115 17.80 -15.30 -3.50
C LYS A 115 16.95 -16.52 -3.83
N ILE A 116 16.01 -16.38 -4.76
CA ILE A 116 15.25 -17.51 -5.28
C ILE A 116 16.23 -18.33 -6.11
N GLU A 117 16.85 -19.33 -5.51
CA GLU A 117 17.57 -20.37 -6.26
C GLU A 117 16.54 -21.20 -7.00
N LYS A 118 16.62 -21.19 -8.34
CA LYS A 118 15.88 -22.16 -9.13
C LYS A 118 16.48 -23.53 -8.85
N PHE A 119 15.77 -24.38 -8.14
CA PHE A 119 16.07 -25.80 -8.17
C PHE A 119 15.63 -26.30 -9.54
N GLU A 120 16.59 -26.61 -10.41
CA GLU A 120 16.33 -27.45 -11.57
C GLU A 120 15.99 -28.84 -11.02
N CYS A 121 14.77 -29.31 -11.24
CA CYS A 121 14.46 -30.72 -11.03
C CYS A 121 15.30 -31.54 -12.02
N ALA A 122 16.17 -32.39 -11.47
CA ALA A 122 16.94 -33.39 -12.21
C ALA A 122 16.06 -34.50 -12.80
#